data_AF-A0A7J2LR54-F1
#
_entry.id   AF-A0A7J2LR54-F1
#
_cell.length_a   1.000
_cell.length_b   1.000
_cell.length_c   1.000
_cell.angle_alpha   90.00
_cell.angle_beta   90.00
_cell.angle_gamma   90.00
#
_symmetry.space_group_name_H-M   'P 1'
#
loop_
_entity.id
_entity.type
_entity.pdbx_description
1 polymer ?
#
loop_
_entity_poly.entity_id
_entity_poly.type
_entity_poly.pdbx_seq_one_letter_code
_entity_poly.pdbx_strand_id
1 'polypeptide(L)'
;MLIGKKREILEAYNKSDIHKNISHIVNLMVEDERGNEYFFELKTVKPNKKEVRATKRDFLEILAMRYKEKHINKIHVFLVIPFNPYFHRKYTRWTVTRFFQQGKDLLVGEDFWNLIGGENTYKDLLEVFSEVGKGLNVLIEKVVGELSKRSG
;
A
#
# COMPACT_ATOMS: atom_id res chain seq x y z
N MET A 1 -7.03 -0.75 22.17
CA MET A 1 -7.13 -2.20 21.83
C MET A 1 -6.04 -2.73 20.88
N LEU A 2 -5.32 -1.90 20.10
CA LEU A 2 -4.23 -2.34 19.21
C LEU A 2 -2.89 -2.64 19.91
N ILE A 3 -2.69 -2.15 21.13
CA ILE A 3 -1.42 -2.26 21.87
C ILE A 3 -1.21 -3.70 22.39
N GLY A 4 -2.27 -4.39 22.84
CA GLY A 4 -2.17 -5.75 23.39
C GLY A 4 -1.79 -6.80 22.35
N LYS A 5 -2.42 -6.79 21.16
CA LYS A 5 -2.18 -7.79 20.11
C LYS A 5 -0.79 -7.73 19.48
N LYS A 6 -0.14 -6.56 19.48
CA LYS A 6 1.26 -6.47 19.03
C LYS A 6 2.22 -7.15 20.01
N ARG A 7 1.89 -7.19 21.31
CA ARG A 7 2.79 -7.71 22.35
C ARG A 7 2.94 -9.23 22.29
N GLU A 8 1.85 -9.97 22.09
CA GLU A 8 1.89 -11.44 21.93
C GLU A 8 2.77 -11.90 20.74
N ILE A 9 2.70 -11.18 19.62
CA ILE A 9 3.52 -11.50 18.43
C ILE A 9 5.01 -11.29 18.71
N LEU A 10 5.34 -10.26 19.50
CA LEU A 10 6.72 -9.95 19.89
C LEU A 10 7.23 -10.89 20.99
N GLU A 11 6.35 -11.40 21.86
CA GLU A 11 6.68 -12.42 22.87
C GLU A 11 6.97 -13.79 22.23
N ALA A 12 6.31 -14.11 21.10
CA ALA A 12 6.65 -15.28 20.29
C ALA A 12 8.00 -15.14 19.54
N TYR A 13 8.54 -13.93 19.45
CA TYR A 13 9.81 -13.64 18.80
C TYR A 13 10.95 -13.65 19.82
N ASN A 14 11.74 -14.73 19.83
CA ASN A 14 12.89 -14.82 20.70
C ASN A 14 14.07 -14.00 20.13
N LYS A 15 14.50 -12.96 20.86
CA LYS A 15 15.63 -12.09 20.50
C LYS A 15 16.94 -12.86 20.28
N SER A 16 17.11 -14.03 20.91
CA SER A 16 18.30 -14.87 20.82
C SER A 16 18.26 -15.93 19.70
N ASP A 17 17.17 -16.01 18.92
CA ASP A 17 17.05 -17.00 17.85
C ASP A 17 17.82 -16.53 16.60
N ILE A 18 18.97 -17.16 16.37
CA ILE A 18 20.00 -16.78 15.38
C ILE A 18 19.83 -17.50 14.02
N HIS A 19 18.81 -18.35 13.86
CA HIS A 19 18.79 -19.34 12.77
C HIS A 19 18.02 -18.99 11.50
N LYS A 20 17.74 -17.71 11.22
CA LYS A 20 17.13 -17.35 9.93
C LYS A 20 17.60 -15.99 9.42
N ASN A 21 18.41 -16.03 8.36
CA ASN A 21 18.76 -14.84 7.59
C ASN A 21 17.58 -14.47 6.70
N ILE A 22 16.70 -13.62 7.23
CA ILE A 22 15.51 -13.11 6.53
C ILE A 22 15.80 -11.67 6.15
N SER A 23 15.60 -11.33 4.88
CA SER A 23 15.63 -9.97 4.37
C SER A 23 14.37 -9.71 3.56
N HIS A 24 13.85 -8.48 3.67
CA HIS A 24 12.70 -8.02 2.90
C HIS A 24 13.08 -6.75 2.17
N ILE A 25 12.73 -6.72 0.88
CA ILE A 25 12.74 -5.51 0.08
C ILE A 25 11.28 -5.06 -0.04
N VAL A 26 11.05 -3.79 0.26
CA VAL A 26 9.75 -3.12 0.06
C VAL A 26 9.87 -2.12 -1.08
N ASN A 27 8.74 -1.70 -1.64
CA ASN A 27 8.76 -0.71 -2.73
C ASN A 27 9.24 0.66 -2.28
N LEU A 28 8.93 1.08 -1.05
CA LEU A 28 9.35 2.36 -0.51
C LEU A 28 9.55 2.25 1.01
N MET A 29 10.64 2.85 1.50
CA MET A 29 10.90 3.06 2.92
C MET A 29 11.17 4.55 3.14
N VAL A 30 10.49 5.14 4.11
CA VAL A 30 10.64 6.55 4.49
C VAL A 30 10.83 6.64 5.99
N GLU A 31 11.71 7.54 6.42
CA GLU A 31 11.86 7.95 7.81
C GLU A 31 11.53 9.43 7.94
N ASP A 32 10.69 9.78 8.92
CA ASP A 32 10.38 11.18 9.22
C ASP A 32 11.36 11.79 10.23
N GLU A 33 11.30 13.12 10.40
CA GLU A 33 12.16 13.85 11.35
C GLU A 33 11.96 13.44 12.81
N ARG A 34 10.86 12.74 13.13
CA ARG A 34 10.55 12.22 14.47
C ARG A 34 11.04 10.78 14.65
N GLY A 35 11.75 10.22 13.67
CA GLY A 35 12.29 8.86 13.66
C GLY A 35 11.25 7.77 13.48
N ASN A 36 10.04 8.10 12.99
CA ASN A 36 9.06 7.10 12.59
C ASN A 36 9.46 6.52 11.23
N GLU A 37 9.46 5.20 11.11
CA GLU A 37 9.75 4.47 9.88
C GLU A 37 8.47 3.95 9.25
N TYR A 38 8.37 4.15 7.95
CA TYR A 38 7.23 3.77 7.12
C TYR A 38 7.70 2.85 6.02
N PHE A 39 7.18 1.62 5.99
CA PHE A 39 7.47 0.62 4.98
C PHE A 39 6.21 0.39 4.14
N PHE A 40 6.32 0.60 2.83
CA PHE A 40 5.21 0.53 1.89
C PHE A 40 5.41 -0.58 0.88
N GLU A 41 4.41 -1.46 0.77
CA GLU A 41 4.30 -2.43 -0.31
C GLU A 41 3.13 -2.04 -1.21
N LEU A 42 3.42 -1.65 -2.44
CA LEU A 42 2.43 -1.20 -3.41
C LEU A 42 1.92 -2.41 -4.20
N LYS A 43 0.60 -2.52 -4.30
CA LYS A 43 -0.05 -3.51 -5.16
C LYS A 43 -1.03 -2.84 -6.11
N THR A 44 -1.34 -3.54 -7.19
CA THR A 44 -2.43 -3.15 -8.11
C THR A 44 -3.77 -3.14 -7.39
N VAL A 45 -4.81 -2.60 -8.03
CA VAL A 45 -6.12 -2.33 -7.41
C VAL A 45 -6.86 -3.56 -6.84
N LYS A 46 -6.49 -4.78 -7.25
CA LYS A 46 -7.26 -6.01 -6.98
C LYS A 46 -6.33 -7.21 -6.70
N PRO A 47 -5.44 -7.14 -5.69
CA PRO A 47 -4.49 -8.22 -5.43
C PRO A 47 -5.23 -9.49 -5.00
N ASN A 48 -4.63 -10.63 -5.33
CA ASN A 48 -5.17 -11.94 -5.02
C ASN A 48 -4.84 -12.36 -3.57
N LYS A 49 -5.52 -13.40 -3.06
CA LYS A 49 -5.35 -13.86 -1.67
C LYS A 49 -3.93 -14.36 -1.35
N LYS A 50 -3.18 -14.87 -2.34
CA LYS A 50 -1.80 -15.35 -2.14
C LYS A 50 -0.88 -14.16 -1.89
N GLU A 51 -0.98 -13.12 -2.71
CA GLU A 51 -0.22 -11.88 -2.58
C GLU A 51 -0.50 -11.19 -1.23
N VAL A 52 -1.77 -11.01 -0.88
CA VAL A 52 -2.16 -10.35 0.38
C VAL A 52 -1.61 -11.09 1.61
N ARG A 53 -1.65 -12.44 1.60
CA ARG A 53 -1.09 -13.24 2.70
C ARG A 53 0.43 -13.15 2.77
N ALA A 54 1.11 -13.15 1.63
CA ALA A 54 2.56 -12.99 1.57
C ALA A 54 2.96 -11.63 2.16
N THR A 55 2.37 -10.54 1.67
CA THR A 55 2.63 -9.19 2.20
C THR A 55 2.35 -9.08 3.70
N LYS A 56 1.28 -9.71 4.20
CA LYS A 56 1.01 -9.68 5.64
C LYS A 56 2.10 -10.37 6.47
N ARG A 57 2.64 -11.48 5.97
CA ARG A 57 3.76 -12.18 6.62
C ARG A 57 5.03 -11.32 6.56
N ASP A 58 5.36 -10.79 5.39
CA ASP A 58 6.55 -9.94 5.20
C ASP A 58 6.52 -8.73 6.16
N PHE A 59 5.34 -8.13 6.36
CA PHE A 59 5.16 -7.04 7.32
C PHE A 59 5.37 -7.47 8.78
N LEU A 60 4.94 -8.66 9.18
CA LEU A 60 5.18 -9.17 10.53
C LEU A 60 6.67 -9.43 10.76
N GLU A 61 7.37 -9.95 9.75
CA GLU A 61 8.81 -10.20 9.79
C GLU A 61 9.60 -8.86 9.83
N ILE A 62 9.22 -7.86 9.02
CA ILE A 62 9.77 -6.49 9.10
C ILE A 62 9.57 -5.90 10.50
N LEU A 63 8.35 -5.98 11.05
CA LEU A 63 8.07 -5.47 12.39
C LEU A 63 8.94 -6.15 13.45
N ALA A 64 9.11 -7.46 13.39
CA ALA A 64 9.95 -8.20 14.33
C ALA A 64 11.44 -7.84 14.20
N MET A 65 11.94 -7.72 12.97
CA MET A 65 13.32 -7.29 12.69
C MET A 65 13.58 -5.88 13.22
N ARG A 66 12.77 -4.90 12.82
CA ARG A 66 12.94 -3.50 13.21
C ARG A 66 12.73 -3.28 14.71
N TYR A 67 11.89 -4.09 15.36
CA TYR A 67 11.68 -4.01 16.81
C TYR A 67 12.95 -4.29 17.63
N LYS A 68 13.96 -4.97 17.06
CA LYS A 68 15.26 -5.13 17.72
C LYS A 68 15.99 -3.79 17.88
N GLU A 69 15.72 -2.82 17.01
CA GLU A 69 16.44 -1.55 16.92
C GLU A 69 15.60 -0.34 17.35
N LYS A 70 14.29 -0.33 17.04
CA LYS A 70 13.38 0.78 17.33
C LYS A 70 12.15 0.31 18.10
N HIS A 71 11.58 1.21 18.91
CA HIS A 71 10.33 0.92 19.63
C HIS A 71 9.18 0.63 18.64
N ILE A 72 8.32 -0.35 18.92
CA ILE A 72 7.28 -0.83 17.98
C ILE A 72 6.30 0.26 17.50
N ASN A 73 6.12 1.32 18.29
CA ASN A 73 5.27 2.46 17.94
C ASN A 73 5.90 3.40 16.90
N LYS A 74 7.18 3.23 16.59
CA LYS A 74 7.92 3.98 15.56
C LYS A 74 7.98 3.24 14.23
N ILE A 75 7.42 2.04 14.13
CA ILE A 75 7.54 1.19 12.95
C ILE A 75 6.14 0.98 12.36
N HIS A 76 5.97 1.43 11.13
CA HIS A 76 4.69 1.41 10.42
C HIS A 76 4.85 0.66 9.10
N VAL A 77 3.91 -0.25 8.84
CA VAL A 77 3.88 -1.08 7.63
C VAL A 77 2.53 -0.89 6.95
N PHE A 78 2.54 -0.62 5.65
CA PHE A 78 1.34 -0.29 4.90
C PHE A 78 1.28 -1.03 3.58
N LEU A 79 0.19 -1.77 3.38
CA LEU A 79 -0.21 -2.20 2.05
C LEU A 79 -0.80 -0.98 1.36
N VAL A 80 -0.28 -0.63 0.20
CA VAL A 80 -0.72 0.53 -0.56
C VAL A 80 -1.46 0.09 -1.80
N ILE A 81 -2.64 0.66 -1.99
CA ILE A 81 -3.39 0.60 -3.24
C ILE A 81 -3.39 2.02 -3.83
N PRO A 82 -2.51 2.35 -4.80
CA PRO A 82 -2.26 3.73 -5.21
C PRO A 82 -3.48 4.45 -5.81
N PHE A 83 -4.49 3.70 -6.25
CA PHE A 83 -5.73 4.22 -6.81
C PHE A 83 -6.93 3.39 -6.38
N ASN A 84 -8.05 4.04 -6.04
CA ASN A 84 -9.27 3.33 -5.67
C ASN A 84 -10.10 2.94 -6.91
N PRO A 85 -10.22 1.64 -7.29
CA PRO A 85 -10.99 1.22 -8.45
C PRO A 85 -12.51 1.41 -8.27
N TYR A 86 -12.97 1.78 -7.09
CA TYR A 86 -14.37 2.00 -6.76
C TYR A 86 -14.74 3.50 -6.70
N PHE A 87 -13.88 4.37 -7.24
CA PHE A 87 -14.08 5.82 -7.30
C PHE A 87 -14.33 6.40 -5.90
N HIS A 88 -15.45 7.10 -5.71
CA HIS A 88 -15.83 7.72 -4.44
C HIS A 88 -16.31 6.73 -3.38
N ARG A 89 -16.50 5.45 -3.72
CA ARG A 89 -16.92 4.43 -2.74
C ARG A 89 -15.70 3.93 -1.97
N LYS A 90 -15.92 3.55 -0.72
CA LYS A 90 -14.89 2.91 0.11
C LYS A 90 -14.30 1.69 -0.60
N TYR A 91 -13.00 1.46 -0.41
CA TYR A 91 -12.35 0.26 -0.90
C TYR A 91 -12.85 -0.99 -0.15
N THR A 92 -13.48 -1.93 -0.86
CA THR A 92 -14.17 -3.08 -0.25
C THR A 92 -13.65 -4.44 -0.72
N ARG A 93 -12.48 -4.50 -1.37
CA ARG A 93 -11.94 -5.75 -1.90
C ARG A 93 -11.71 -6.77 -0.78
N TRP A 94 -12.59 -7.78 -0.71
CA TRP A 94 -12.62 -8.74 0.40
C TRP A 94 -11.30 -9.48 0.63
N THR A 95 -10.53 -9.74 -0.43
CA THR A 95 -9.22 -10.41 -0.31
C THR A 95 -8.24 -9.58 0.51
N VAL A 96 -8.33 -8.26 0.44
CA VAL A 96 -7.51 -7.30 1.18
C VAL A 96 -8.11 -7.00 2.54
N THR A 97 -9.38 -6.63 2.59
CA THR A 97 -10.06 -6.17 3.82
C THR A 97 -10.19 -7.27 4.89
N ARG A 98 -10.00 -8.54 4.50
CA ARG A 98 -9.87 -9.66 5.43
C ARG A 98 -8.58 -9.63 6.28
N PHE A 99 -7.49 -9.06 5.75
CA PHE A 99 -6.17 -9.06 6.41
C PHE A 99 -5.69 -7.66 6.81
N PHE A 100 -6.25 -6.63 6.18
CA PHE A 100 -5.85 -5.24 6.36
C PHE A 100 -7.05 -4.33 6.59
N GLN A 101 -6.85 -3.28 7.37
CA GLN A 101 -7.81 -2.26 7.72
C GLN A 101 -7.33 -0.90 7.17
N GLN A 102 -8.18 -0.28 6.36
CA GLN A 102 -7.94 1.06 5.81
C GLN A 102 -7.71 2.07 6.95
N GLY A 103 -6.69 2.93 6.77
CA GLY A 103 -6.27 3.92 7.76
C GLY A 103 -5.44 3.36 8.93
N LYS A 104 -5.13 2.05 8.93
CA LYS A 104 -4.25 1.42 9.94
C LYS A 104 -3.04 0.75 9.33
N ASP A 105 -3.27 -0.22 8.46
CA ASP A 105 -2.23 -1.01 7.77
C ASP A 105 -2.54 -1.16 6.27
N LEU A 106 -3.56 -0.43 5.79
CA LEU A 106 -3.89 -0.25 4.38
C LEU A 106 -4.09 1.24 4.09
N LEU A 107 -3.43 1.74 3.05
CA LEU A 107 -3.62 3.09 2.52
C LEU A 107 -4.13 2.98 1.07
N VAL A 108 -5.19 3.71 0.75
CA VAL A 108 -5.80 3.67 -0.59
C VAL A 108 -5.88 5.08 -1.15
N GLY A 109 -5.32 5.28 -2.35
CA GLY A 109 -5.38 6.57 -3.06
C GLY A 109 -4.94 7.73 -2.17
N GLU A 110 -5.89 8.58 -1.82
CA GLU A 110 -5.71 9.75 -0.97
C GLU A 110 -4.95 9.47 0.32
N ASP A 111 -5.26 8.38 1.02
CA ASP A 111 -4.60 8.03 2.29
C ASP A 111 -3.08 7.88 2.13
N PHE A 112 -2.62 7.37 0.99
CA PHE A 112 -1.21 7.18 0.71
C PHE A 112 -0.55 8.45 0.19
N TRP A 113 -1.13 9.03 -0.86
CA TRP A 113 -0.54 10.19 -1.53
C TRP A 113 -0.49 11.41 -0.62
N ASN A 114 -1.53 11.65 0.19
CA ASN A 114 -1.51 12.76 1.13
C ASN A 114 -0.56 12.52 2.31
N LEU A 115 -0.31 11.26 2.68
CA LEU A 115 0.67 10.93 3.72
C LEU A 115 2.10 11.29 3.29
N ILE A 116 2.47 10.99 2.04
CA ILE A 116 3.85 11.18 1.57
C ILE A 116 4.10 12.53 0.88
N GLY A 117 3.07 13.14 0.29
CA GLY A 117 3.19 14.40 -0.46
C GLY A 117 2.57 15.60 0.24
N GLY A 118 1.78 15.39 1.31
CA GLY A 118 1.01 16.44 1.98
C GLY A 118 -0.44 16.55 1.48
N GLU A 119 -1.23 17.37 2.17
CA GLU A 119 -2.65 17.56 1.88
C GLU A 119 -2.90 17.94 0.40
N ASN A 120 -3.99 17.42 -0.17
CA ASN A 120 -4.39 17.58 -1.57
C ASN A 120 -3.48 16.95 -2.64
N THR A 121 -2.34 16.33 -2.29
CA THR A 121 -1.46 15.67 -3.27
C THR A 121 -2.20 14.72 -4.21
N TYR A 122 -3.12 13.90 -3.68
CA TYR A 122 -3.88 12.99 -4.53
C TYR A 122 -4.78 13.71 -5.53
N LYS A 123 -5.39 14.82 -5.12
CA LYS A 123 -6.25 15.63 -5.97
C LYS A 123 -5.44 16.27 -7.09
N ASP A 124 -4.30 16.88 -6.75
CA ASP A 124 -3.39 17.50 -7.73
C ASP A 124 -2.90 16.46 -8.75
N LEU A 125 -2.56 15.25 -8.29
CA LEU A 125 -2.19 14.14 -9.15
C LEU A 125 -3.33 13.75 -10.12
N LEU A 126 -4.58 13.67 -9.64
CA LEU A 126 -5.75 13.39 -10.48
C LEU A 126 -6.02 14.50 -11.50
N GLU A 127 -5.80 15.77 -11.13
CA GLU A 127 -5.93 16.91 -12.04
C GLU A 127 -4.90 16.83 -13.18
N VAL A 128 -3.64 16.54 -12.87
CA VAL A 128 -2.58 16.33 -13.87
C VAL A 128 -2.92 15.16 -14.80
N PHE A 129 -3.37 14.02 -14.26
CA PHE A 129 -3.81 12.89 -15.09
C PHE A 129 -5.00 13.24 -15.97
N SER A 130 -5.95 14.04 -15.48
CA SER A 130 -7.10 14.49 -16.26
C SER A 130 -6.67 15.41 -17.40
N GLU A 131 -5.77 16.34 -17.15
CA GLU A 131 -5.25 17.27 -18.15
C GLU A 131 -4.53 16.54 -19.29
N VAL A 132 -3.58 15.66 -18.95
CA VAL A 132 -2.85 14.85 -19.93
C VAL A 132 -3.80 13.88 -20.65
N GLY A 133 -4.77 13.32 -19.94
CA GLY A 133 -5.76 12.38 -20.48
C GLY A 133 -6.67 12.98 -21.54
N LYS A 134 -6.97 14.29 -21.49
CA LYS A 134 -7.79 14.96 -22.52
C LYS A 134 -7.18 14.83 -23.92
N GLY A 135 -5.86 14.96 -24.05
CA GLY A 135 -5.15 14.78 -25.31
C GLY A 135 -5.19 13.32 -25.80
N LEU A 136 -5.16 12.36 -24.88
CA LEU A 136 -5.17 10.93 -25.20
C LEU A 136 -6.56 10.44 -25.63
N ASN A 137 -7.64 10.99 -25.08
CA ASN A 137 -9.01 10.58 -25.42
C ASN A 137 -9.32 10.75 -26.91
N VAL A 138 -8.85 11.84 -27.54
CA VAL A 138 -9.01 12.06 -28.99
C VAL A 138 -8.36 10.93 -29.79
N LEU A 139 -7.18 10.48 -29.37
CA LEU A 139 -6.47 9.37 -30.02
C LEU A 139 -7.19 8.04 -29.80
N ILE A 140 -7.69 7.78 -28.59
CA ILE A 140 -8.44 6.57 -28.26
C ILE A 140 -9.72 6.49 -29.09
N GLU A 141 -10.51 7.57 -29.16
CA GLU A 141 -11.74 7.64 -29.95
C GLU A 141 -11.47 7.39 -31.43
N LYS A 142 -10.39 7.95 -31.98
CA LYS A 142 -9.95 7.70 -33.36
C LYS A 142 -9.63 6.23 -33.58
N VAL A 143 -8.80 5.62 -32.72
CA VAL A 143 -8.38 4.21 -32.85
C VAL A 143 -9.57 3.27 -32.71
N VAL A 144 -10.44 3.49 -31.72
CA VAL A 144 -11.65 2.68 -31.54
C VAL A 144 -12.58 2.80 -32.76
N GLY A 145 -12.78 4.02 -33.27
CA GLY A 145 -13.57 4.24 -34.48
C GLY A 145 -13.01 3.54 -35.73
N GLU A 146 -11.69 3.54 -35.92
CA GLU A 146 -11.03 2.81 -37.01
C GLU A 146 -11.18 1.29 -36.87
N LEU A 147 -11.07 0.74 -35.66
CA LEU A 147 -11.28 -0.69 -35.40
C LEU A 147 -12.72 -1.11 -35.65
N SER A 148 -13.70 -0.31 -35.22
CA SER A 148 -15.12 -0.57 -35.48
C SER A 148 -15.45 -0.61 -36.97
N LYS A 149 -14.79 0.24 -37.79
CA LYS A 149 -14.96 0.25 -39.25
C LYS A 149 -14.30 -0.93 -39.98
N ARG A 150 -13.30 -1.57 -39.38
CA ARG A 150 -12.62 -2.76 -39.95
C ARG A 150 -13.30 -4.09 -39.58
N SER A 151 -14.20 -4.04 -38.59
CA SER A 151 -14.86 -5.23 -38.03
C SER A 151 -16.29 -5.44 -38.55
N GLY A 152 -16.77 -4.56 -39.42
CA GLY A 152 -18.08 -4.64 -40.10
C GLY A 152 -17.89 -4.57 -41.61
#